data_AF-A0A955SD60-F1
#
_entry.id   AF-A0A955SD60-F1
#
_cell.length_a   1.000
_cell.length_b   1.000
_cell.length_c   1.000
_cell.angle_alpha   90.00
_cell.angle_beta   90.00
_cell.angle_gamma   90.00
#
_symmetry.space_group_name_H-M   'P 1'
#
loop_
_entity.id
_entity.type
_entity.pdbx_description
1 polymer ?
#
loop_
_entity_poly.entity_id
_entity_poly.type
_entity_poly.pdbx_seq_one_letter_code
_entity_poly.pdbx_strand_id
1 'polypeptide(L)'
;GIDCIALGSIAAVTIQGVNMTHKAGFDGIFVGPTLTNATILIGGPDADDANTIRGVSDGIDTSTLSGGTFVVQGNDLIFSDGDAIDVNGQIISGASVEFVANTEISGGANGLSFGAILGGAVSVSGNASITAGLNDAIDFGGVIGLSSTVSVTNNGDLIGLDGGIDVFDLTSGTFTVADNTLIQGQTQDGIEFGGFIFGTAQVSVHDNADIQGAMFGIEFGEEILGSATVSIDRNGTAMQSGANYDGTAQVNLADFVPVGRIQNGLAFSDITGNAAVTVSRNIVSGNASGINFGLVGTTQASRIHNNFVLNNVGNGLTFPSNITSSVEVFQNFIAGNGGDGIQVGAAAAIGSGALVVHENFIPGSGFAQGNGGFGFSQLGTGTPDIAYNWWGTSTPAGIATALNGVAAPFISLFEGVDTNVPGDSAPTGLNPFAFQNRLSGDLTFSGTALDDILEMTATASDTGELTLTTDGITGPTIPFANMNSLTFNGGNGNDQLIINHPSGGLFAPSGGTSYNGEGADTDSDTLTLNGGMASDVEYVFANSNDGSINLDGATTITYTGLEPIASSIAATDVTLSYGGADETISVVSAGGGQTMADSTMGESLRFNNPTGSLTVDGGGGVDTFAIAPRSFPIFV
;
A
#
# COMPACT_ATOMS: atom_id res chain seq x y z
N GLY A 1 -10.77 -25.13 -48.98
CA GLY A 1 -12.24 -25.11 -49.15
C GLY A 1 -12.58 -23.70 -49.50
N ILE A 2 -13.57 -23.14 -48.84
CA ILE A 2 -13.80 -21.69 -48.76
C ILE A 2 -12.61 -21.02 -48.03
N ASP A 3 -12.03 -21.74 -47.06
CA ASP A 3 -10.82 -21.34 -46.30
C ASP A 3 -9.55 -22.01 -46.85
N CYS A 4 -8.37 -21.46 -46.52
CA CYS A 4 -7.08 -22.05 -46.91
C CYS A 4 -6.87 -23.42 -46.24
N ILE A 5 -7.00 -23.49 -44.92
CA ILE A 5 -7.05 -24.75 -44.15
C ILE A 5 -8.34 -24.76 -43.34
N ALA A 6 -9.15 -25.81 -43.50
CA ALA A 6 -10.36 -26.02 -42.71
C ALA A 6 -10.25 -27.36 -41.98
N LEU A 7 -10.26 -27.30 -40.65
CA LEU A 7 -10.17 -28.48 -39.79
C LEU A 7 -11.56 -28.87 -39.29
N GLY A 8 -11.94 -30.14 -39.48
CA GLY A 8 -13.16 -30.70 -38.90
C GLY A 8 -12.94 -31.19 -37.47
N SER A 9 -13.73 -32.17 -37.03
CA SER A 9 -13.51 -32.86 -35.75
C SER A 9 -12.20 -33.64 -35.79
N ILE A 10 -11.17 -33.10 -35.13
CA ILE A 10 -9.82 -33.68 -35.04
C ILE A 10 -9.42 -33.85 -33.57
N ALA A 11 -8.62 -34.88 -33.29
CA ALA A 11 -8.05 -35.09 -31.95
C ALA A 11 -6.74 -34.33 -31.76
N ALA A 12 -5.92 -34.23 -32.80
CA ALA A 12 -4.69 -33.44 -32.77
C ALA A 12 -4.28 -32.98 -34.18
N VAL A 13 -3.64 -31.82 -34.27
CA VAL A 13 -3.01 -31.31 -35.51
C VAL A 13 -1.84 -30.40 -35.19
N THR A 14 -0.86 -30.39 -36.08
CA THR A 14 0.26 -29.43 -36.09
C THR A 14 0.37 -28.81 -37.48
N ILE A 15 0.46 -27.48 -37.55
CA ILE A 15 0.62 -26.71 -38.80
C ILE A 15 1.88 -25.86 -38.67
N GLN A 16 2.89 -26.12 -39.50
CA GLN A 16 4.23 -25.49 -39.40
C GLN A 16 4.83 -25.22 -40.77
N GLY A 17 5.67 -24.19 -40.87
CA GLY A 17 6.40 -23.83 -42.09
C GLY A 17 5.49 -23.48 -43.28
N VAL A 18 4.28 -22.99 -43.04
CA VAL A 18 3.33 -22.61 -44.09
C VAL A 18 3.41 -21.11 -44.39
N ASN A 19 3.45 -20.76 -45.67
CA ASN A 19 3.26 -19.39 -46.13
C ASN A 19 1.96 -19.34 -46.95
N MET A 20 0.92 -18.78 -46.34
CA MET A 20 -0.42 -18.72 -46.88
C MET A 20 -0.84 -17.27 -47.06
N THR A 21 -1.23 -16.90 -48.28
CA THR A 21 -1.83 -15.61 -48.57
C THR A 21 -3.14 -15.84 -49.30
N HIS A 22 -4.27 -15.61 -48.63
CA HIS A 22 -5.59 -15.67 -49.26
C HIS A 22 -6.07 -14.28 -49.68
N LYS A 23 -6.90 -14.20 -50.73
CA LYS A 23 -7.31 -12.92 -51.36
C LYS A 23 -8.82 -12.71 -51.50
N ALA A 24 -9.65 -13.57 -50.90
CA ALA A 24 -11.09 -13.45 -51.03
C ALA A 24 -11.80 -13.87 -49.74
N GLY A 25 -12.32 -12.89 -48.99
CA GLY A 25 -13.47 -12.98 -48.05
C GLY A 25 -13.53 -14.07 -46.98
N PHE A 26 -12.46 -14.81 -46.70
CA PHE A 26 -12.47 -16.02 -45.87
C PHE A 26 -11.21 -16.15 -45.01
N ASP A 27 -11.21 -17.14 -44.12
CA ASP A 27 -10.16 -17.30 -43.12
C ASP A 27 -8.88 -17.92 -43.67
N GLY A 28 -7.76 -17.58 -43.03
CA GLY A 28 -6.49 -18.26 -43.26
C GLY A 28 -6.54 -19.70 -42.76
N ILE A 29 -6.93 -19.88 -41.50
CA ILE A 29 -7.16 -21.19 -40.89
C ILE A 29 -8.50 -21.16 -40.18
N PHE A 30 -9.41 -22.05 -40.57
CA PHE A 30 -10.67 -22.26 -39.85
C PHE A 30 -10.62 -23.56 -39.06
N VAL A 31 -10.94 -23.48 -37.77
CA VAL A 31 -10.95 -24.60 -36.85
C VAL A 31 -12.40 -24.91 -36.42
N GLY A 32 -12.95 -25.96 -37.03
CA GLY A 32 -14.38 -26.26 -37.09
C GLY A 32 -15.12 -26.47 -35.76
N PRO A 33 -16.46 -26.66 -35.82
CA PRO A 33 -17.48 -26.00 -34.99
C PRO A 33 -17.49 -26.33 -33.49
N THR A 34 -16.79 -27.39 -33.06
CA THR A 34 -16.47 -27.64 -31.64
C THR A 34 -15.31 -28.61 -31.59
N LEU A 35 -14.27 -28.25 -30.83
CA LEU A 35 -13.18 -29.13 -30.47
C LEU A 35 -13.34 -29.60 -29.03
N THR A 36 -13.34 -30.92 -28.85
CA THR A 36 -13.45 -31.52 -27.53
C THR A 36 -12.19 -32.30 -27.23
N ASN A 37 -11.40 -31.86 -26.24
CA ASN A 37 -10.13 -32.47 -25.85
C ASN A 37 -9.13 -32.59 -27.03
N ALA A 38 -9.15 -31.63 -27.95
CA ALA A 38 -8.22 -31.61 -29.08
C ALA A 38 -6.88 -30.98 -28.69
N THR A 39 -5.82 -31.30 -29.41
CA THR A 39 -4.50 -30.65 -29.28
C THR A 39 -4.10 -30.01 -30.61
N ILE A 40 -4.12 -28.69 -30.66
CA ILE A 40 -3.81 -27.94 -31.88
C ILE A 40 -2.58 -27.10 -31.65
N LEU A 41 -1.63 -27.21 -32.57
CA LEU A 41 -0.43 -26.39 -32.61
C LEU A 41 -0.29 -25.73 -33.98
N ILE A 42 -0.19 -24.39 -34.01
CA ILE A 42 0.06 -23.59 -35.20
C ILE A 42 1.37 -22.83 -35.00
N GLY A 43 2.39 -23.24 -35.74
CA GLY A 43 3.77 -22.75 -35.66
C GLY A 43 4.65 -23.62 -34.75
N GLY A 44 5.80 -23.10 -34.35
CA GLY A 44 6.79 -23.84 -33.57
C GLY A 44 7.86 -22.91 -32.99
N PRO A 45 8.70 -23.42 -32.08
CA PRO A 45 9.71 -22.61 -31.39
C PRO A 45 10.89 -22.20 -32.29
N ASP A 46 11.07 -22.88 -33.42
CA ASP A 46 12.17 -22.64 -34.35
C ASP A 46 11.73 -21.76 -35.52
N ALA A 47 12.62 -20.91 -36.04
CA ALA A 47 12.31 -20.02 -37.17
C ALA A 47 11.87 -20.76 -38.45
N ASP A 48 12.29 -22.03 -38.62
CA ASP A 48 11.88 -22.88 -39.74
C ASP A 48 10.42 -23.38 -39.61
N ASP A 49 9.85 -23.34 -38.40
CA ASP A 49 8.46 -23.71 -38.12
C ASP A 49 7.50 -22.52 -38.28
N ALA A 50 8.04 -21.31 -38.44
CA ALA A 50 7.28 -20.07 -38.49
C ALA A 50 6.33 -20.04 -39.68
N ASN A 51 5.07 -19.68 -39.43
CA ASN A 51 4.10 -19.48 -40.48
C ASN A 51 3.95 -18.00 -40.82
N THR A 52 3.57 -17.73 -42.07
CA THR A 52 2.95 -16.48 -42.51
C THR A 52 1.52 -16.79 -42.89
N ILE A 53 0.55 -16.27 -42.14
CA ILE A 53 -0.88 -16.55 -42.32
C ILE A 53 -1.58 -15.24 -42.66
N ARG A 54 -2.28 -15.21 -43.81
CA ARG A 54 -3.15 -14.09 -44.16
C ARG A 54 -4.56 -14.54 -44.52
N GLY A 55 -5.54 -14.08 -43.74
CA GLY A 55 -6.97 -14.17 -44.02
C GLY A 55 -7.56 -12.86 -44.51
N VAL A 56 -8.83 -12.87 -44.93
CA VAL A 56 -9.59 -11.64 -45.22
C VAL A 56 -10.63 -11.40 -44.13
N SER A 57 -11.42 -12.42 -43.75
CA SER A 57 -12.22 -12.36 -42.52
C SER A 57 -11.24 -12.45 -41.37
N ASP A 58 -10.76 -13.65 -41.05
CA ASP A 58 -9.86 -13.82 -39.90
C ASP A 58 -8.57 -14.55 -40.28
N GLY A 59 -7.47 -14.26 -39.60
CA GLY A 59 -6.21 -14.97 -39.86
C GLY A 59 -6.34 -16.43 -39.44
N ILE A 60 -6.77 -16.62 -38.18
CA ILE A 60 -7.16 -17.91 -37.61
C ILE A 60 -8.52 -17.73 -36.93
N ASP A 61 -9.53 -18.46 -37.37
CA ASP A 61 -10.84 -18.53 -36.70
C ASP A 61 -10.97 -19.88 -36.00
N THR A 62 -11.37 -19.84 -34.73
CA THR A 62 -11.71 -21.02 -33.97
C THR A 62 -13.11 -20.93 -33.38
N SER A 63 -13.76 -22.08 -33.36
CA SER A 63 -15.04 -22.23 -32.69
C SER A 63 -14.91 -22.70 -31.21
N THR A 64 -15.85 -23.50 -30.68
CA THR A 64 -15.90 -23.84 -29.24
C THR A 64 -14.72 -24.74 -28.89
N LEU A 65 -13.96 -24.34 -27.87
CA LEU A 65 -12.87 -25.14 -27.30
C LEU A 65 -13.33 -25.71 -25.95
N SER A 66 -13.61 -27.02 -25.91
CA SER A 66 -14.00 -27.71 -24.69
C SER A 66 -12.94 -28.72 -24.27
N GLY A 67 -12.10 -28.36 -23.30
CA GLY A 67 -10.92 -29.13 -22.93
C GLY A 67 -9.85 -29.18 -24.03
N GLY A 68 -8.69 -29.73 -23.69
CA GLY A 68 -7.56 -29.84 -24.63
C GLY A 68 -6.67 -28.59 -24.66
N THR A 69 -5.89 -28.45 -25.73
CA THR A 69 -4.89 -27.38 -25.92
C THR A 69 -4.99 -26.77 -27.32
N PHE A 70 -4.88 -25.44 -27.40
CA PHE A 70 -4.78 -24.69 -28.64
C PHE A 70 -3.63 -23.70 -28.52
N VAL A 71 -2.58 -23.89 -29.30
CA VAL A 71 -1.33 -23.13 -29.21
C VAL A 71 -1.00 -22.51 -30.56
N VAL A 72 -0.78 -21.20 -30.57
CA VAL A 72 -0.27 -20.44 -31.72
C VAL A 72 1.07 -19.84 -31.31
N GLN A 73 2.16 -20.40 -31.81
CA GLN A 73 3.50 -20.02 -31.36
C GLN A 73 4.52 -19.80 -32.47
N GLY A 74 5.43 -18.84 -32.27
CA GLY A 74 6.59 -18.63 -33.13
C GLY A 74 6.25 -18.34 -34.59
N ASN A 75 5.08 -17.78 -34.87
CA ASN A 75 4.71 -17.37 -36.22
C ASN A 75 5.36 -16.03 -36.56
N ASP A 76 5.74 -15.85 -37.83
CA ASP A 76 6.37 -14.62 -38.30
C ASP A 76 5.32 -13.52 -38.49
N LEU A 77 4.18 -13.87 -39.09
CA LEU A 77 3.09 -12.92 -39.32
C LEU A 77 1.74 -13.63 -39.35
N ILE A 78 0.78 -13.09 -38.60
CA ILE A 78 -0.64 -13.43 -38.71
C ILE A 78 -1.39 -12.14 -39.00
N PHE A 79 -2.10 -12.09 -40.13
CA PHE A 79 -2.76 -10.87 -40.60
C PHE A 79 -4.15 -11.11 -41.20
N SER A 80 -5.08 -10.17 -41.00
CA SER A 80 -6.40 -10.18 -41.65
C SER A 80 -7.01 -8.78 -41.76
N ASP A 81 -8.11 -8.64 -42.53
CA ASP A 81 -8.91 -7.41 -42.54
C ASP A 81 -9.96 -7.40 -41.40
N GLY A 82 -10.33 -8.56 -40.84
CA GLY A 82 -11.09 -8.73 -39.59
C GLY A 82 -10.16 -8.99 -38.40
N ASP A 83 -10.41 -10.01 -37.59
CA ASP A 83 -9.57 -10.30 -36.42
C ASP A 83 -8.35 -11.12 -36.85
N ALA A 84 -7.15 -10.82 -36.32
CA ALA A 84 -5.99 -11.62 -36.70
C ALA A 84 -6.17 -13.06 -36.21
N ILE A 85 -6.70 -13.22 -34.99
CA ILE A 85 -7.14 -14.49 -34.44
C ILE A 85 -8.48 -14.29 -33.70
N ASP A 86 -9.52 -14.95 -34.19
CA ASP A 86 -10.86 -14.97 -33.60
C ASP A 86 -11.06 -16.27 -32.79
N VAL A 87 -11.28 -16.09 -31.49
CA VAL A 87 -11.81 -17.09 -30.54
C VAL A 87 -13.12 -16.58 -29.90
N ASN A 88 -13.63 -15.43 -30.36
CA ASN A 88 -14.81 -14.69 -29.92
C ASN A 88 -16.12 -15.37 -30.23
N GLY A 89 -16.19 -16.12 -31.34
CA GLY A 89 -17.41 -16.81 -31.72
C GLY A 89 -17.98 -17.77 -30.64
N GLN A 90 -17.22 -18.16 -29.60
CA GLN A 90 -17.51 -19.36 -28.81
C GLN A 90 -17.02 -19.38 -27.35
N ILE A 91 -17.30 -20.48 -26.65
CA ILE A 91 -16.93 -20.72 -25.24
C ILE A 91 -15.60 -21.48 -25.18
N ILE A 92 -14.63 -20.95 -24.44
CA ILE A 92 -13.47 -21.69 -23.96
C ILE A 92 -13.87 -22.34 -22.63
N SER A 93 -14.02 -23.66 -22.59
CA SER A 93 -14.44 -24.38 -21.39
C SER A 93 -13.45 -25.47 -21.00
N GLY A 94 -12.65 -25.18 -19.97
CA GLY A 94 -11.65 -26.09 -19.43
C GLY A 94 -10.47 -26.38 -20.38
N ALA A 95 -10.32 -25.61 -21.46
CA ALA A 95 -9.20 -25.72 -22.40
C ALA A 95 -8.03 -24.82 -21.98
N SER A 96 -6.83 -25.14 -22.49
CA SER A 96 -5.65 -24.28 -22.42
C SER A 96 -5.40 -23.66 -23.80
N VAL A 97 -5.32 -22.33 -23.85
CA VAL A 97 -5.16 -21.55 -25.07
C VAL A 97 -3.94 -20.66 -24.90
N GLU A 98 -2.98 -20.75 -25.82
CA GLU A 98 -1.68 -20.08 -25.70
C GLU A 98 -1.27 -19.39 -27.01
N PHE A 99 -0.90 -18.11 -26.92
CA PHE A 99 -0.33 -17.32 -28.02
C PHE A 99 1.06 -16.88 -27.61
N VAL A 100 2.10 -17.51 -28.16
CA VAL A 100 3.45 -17.43 -27.59
C VAL A 100 4.50 -17.05 -28.63
N ALA A 101 5.29 -16.01 -28.34
CA ALA A 101 6.49 -15.66 -29.11
C ALA A 101 6.25 -15.45 -30.62
N ASN A 102 5.07 -14.95 -31.01
CA ASN A 102 4.82 -14.56 -32.39
C ASN A 102 5.46 -13.19 -32.66
N THR A 103 6.00 -13.01 -33.87
CA THR A 103 6.67 -11.76 -34.24
C THR A 103 5.65 -10.64 -34.49
N GLU A 104 4.57 -10.94 -35.21
CA GLU A 104 3.51 -9.97 -35.47
C GLU A 104 2.14 -10.64 -35.57
N ILE A 105 1.18 -10.13 -34.81
CA ILE A 105 -0.25 -10.47 -34.90
C ILE A 105 -0.97 -9.15 -35.20
N SER A 106 -1.60 -9.03 -36.36
CA SER A 106 -2.20 -7.76 -36.80
C SER A 106 -3.55 -7.96 -37.48
N GLY A 107 -4.62 -7.52 -36.84
CA GLY A 107 -5.97 -7.59 -37.40
C GLY A 107 -6.46 -6.22 -37.84
N GLY A 108 -7.36 -6.21 -38.83
CA GLY A 108 -8.07 -4.99 -39.22
C GLY A 108 -9.13 -4.58 -38.20
N ALA A 109 -9.78 -5.54 -37.52
CA ALA A 109 -10.70 -5.31 -36.41
C ALA A 109 -9.97 -5.39 -35.07
N ASN A 110 -9.76 -6.58 -34.51
CA ASN A 110 -8.95 -6.84 -33.31
C ASN A 110 -7.65 -7.59 -33.64
N GLY A 111 -6.61 -7.46 -32.81
CA GLY A 111 -5.43 -8.31 -32.90
C GLY A 111 -5.77 -9.75 -32.49
N LEU A 112 -6.26 -9.90 -31.27
CA LEU A 112 -6.84 -11.14 -30.73
C LEU A 112 -8.25 -10.84 -30.22
N SER A 113 -9.22 -11.71 -30.47
CA SER A 113 -10.56 -11.59 -29.89
C SER A 113 -10.99 -12.89 -29.23
N PHE A 114 -11.60 -12.79 -28.05
CA PHE A 114 -11.96 -13.92 -27.19
C PHE A 114 -13.40 -13.86 -26.74
N GLY A 115 -14.05 -15.03 -26.74
CA GLY A 115 -15.41 -15.17 -26.26
C GLY A 115 -15.42 -15.46 -24.76
N ALA A 116 -16.44 -16.16 -24.29
CA ALA A 116 -16.54 -16.50 -22.87
C ALA A 116 -15.47 -17.52 -22.45
N ILE A 117 -14.78 -17.26 -21.33
CA ILE A 117 -13.74 -18.13 -20.76
C ILE A 117 -14.26 -18.75 -19.47
N LEU A 118 -14.82 -19.96 -19.58
CA LEU A 118 -15.55 -20.67 -18.54
C LEU A 118 -14.76 -21.88 -18.05
N GLY A 119 -13.79 -21.62 -17.17
CA GLY A 119 -12.78 -22.57 -16.71
C GLY A 119 -11.67 -22.79 -17.76
N GLY A 120 -10.49 -23.19 -17.29
CA GLY A 120 -9.31 -23.35 -18.16
C GLY A 120 -8.34 -22.17 -18.07
N ALA A 121 -7.48 -22.03 -19.08
CA ALA A 121 -6.46 -21.00 -19.09
C ALA A 121 -6.27 -20.37 -20.48
N VAL A 122 -6.10 -19.04 -20.53
CA VAL A 122 -5.67 -18.29 -21.72
C VAL A 122 -4.37 -17.58 -21.38
N SER A 123 -3.34 -17.72 -22.22
CA SER A 123 -2.07 -17.03 -22.08
C SER A 123 -1.64 -16.38 -23.38
N VAL A 124 -1.34 -15.09 -23.34
CA VAL A 124 -0.76 -14.32 -24.43
C VAL A 124 0.59 -13.82 -23.95
N SER A 125 1.68 -14.39 -24.47
CA SER A 125 3.02 -14.04 -23.96
C SER A 125 4.16 -14.02 -24.97
N GLY A 126 5.14 -13.16 -24.72
CA GLY A 126 6.36 -13.09 -25.53
C GLY A 126 6.15 -12.60 -26.97
N ASN A 127 4.96 -12.16 -27.34
CA ASN A 127 4.68 -11.70 -28.70
C ASN A 127 5.32 -10.32 -28.90
N ALA A 128 6.05 -10.11 -30.00
CA ALA A 128 6.77 -8.86 -30.20
C ALA A 128 5.82 -7.70 -30.53
N SER A 129 4.74 -7.97 -31.27
CA SER A 129 3.69 -6.98 -31.49
C SER A 129 2.32 -7.63 -31.71
N ILE A 130 1.29 -7.05 -31.09
CA ILE A 130 -0.12 -7.33 -31.36
C ILE A 130 -0.79 -5.99 -31.68
N THR A 131 -1.41 -5.88 -32.85
CA THR A 131 -2.01 -4.64 -33.33
C THR A 131 -3.41 -4.83 -33.89
N ALA A 132 -4.21 -3.77 -33.79
CA ALA A 132 -5.56 -3.72 -34.32
C ALA A 132 -5.82 -2.44 -35.11
N GLY A 133 -6.53 -2.57 -36.23
CA GLY A 133 -6.81 -1.46 -37.14
C GLY A 133 -8.04 -0.61 -36.75
N LEU A 134 -8.98 -1.15 -35.97
CA LEU A 134 -10.25 -0.49 -35.65
C LEU A 134 -10.62 -0.57 -34.17
N ASN A 135 -10.38 -1.71 -33.53
CA ASN A 135 -10.80 -1.99 -32.15
C ASN A 135 -9.55 -2.24 -31.29
N ASP A 136 -9.54 -3.33 -30.52
CA ASP A 136 -8.57 -3.58 -29.46
C ASP A 136 -7.42 -4.47 -29.91
N ALA A 137 -6.23 -4.24 -29.36
CA ALA A 137 -5.12 -5.17 -29.60
C ALA A 137 -5.50 -6.57 -29.09
N ILE A 138 -6.15 -6.64 -27.92
CA ILE A 138 -6.73 -7.85 -27.36
C ILE A 138 -8.12 -7.54 -26.78
N ASP A 139 -9.14 -8.19 -27.31
CA ASP A 139 -10.54 -8.08 -26.90
C ASP A 139 -10.98 -9.35 -26.15
N PHE A 140 -11.39 -9.21 -24.89
CA PHE A 140 -12.07 -10.24 -24.12
C PHE A 140 -13.57 -9.93 -23.97
N GLY A 141 -14.29 -9.93 -25.09
CA GLY A 141 -15.71 -9.58 -25.19
C GLY A 141 -16.70 -10.54 -24.53
N GLY A 142 -16.23 -11.64 -23.94
CA GLY A 142 -17.05 -12.59 -23.19
C GLY A 142 -16.77 -12.64 -21.69
N VAL A 143 -17.69 -13.24 -20.93
CA VAL A 143 -17.54 -13.41 -19.48
C VAL A 143 -16.36 -14.33 -19.15
N ILE A 144 -15.49 -13.89 -18.23
CA ILE A 144 -14.42 -14.69 -17.63
C ILE A 144 -14.90 -15.20 -16.26
N GLY A 145 -14.87 -16.53 -16.05
CA GLY A 145 -15.43 -17.13 -14.85
C GLY A 145 -15.05 -18.59 -14.61
N LEU A 146 -15.71 -19.22 -13.63
CA LEU A 146 -15.44 -20.60 -13.20
C LEU A 146 -13.95 -20.86 -12.86
N SER A 147 -13.33 -19.90 -12.18
CA SER A 147 -11.90 -19.98 -11.79
C SER A 147 -10.92 -20.06 -12.98
N SER A 148 -11.27 -19.48 -14.12
CA SER A 148 -10.36 -19.31 -15.26
C SER A 148 -9.07 -18.57 -14.88
N THR A 149 -8.00 -18.83 -15.62
CA THR A 149 -6.74 -18.08 -15.51
C THR A 149 -6.44 -17.40 -16.83
N VAL A 150 -6.37 -16.09 -16.84
CA VAL A 150 -6.03 -15.30 -18.04
C VAL A 150 -4.76 -14.50 -17.76
N SER A 151 -3.81 -14.54 -18.69
CA SER A 151 -2.54 -13.84 -18.57
C SER A 151 -2.13 -13.19 -19.88
N VAL A 152 -1.78 -11.91 -19.84
CA VAL A 152 -1.19 -11.15 -20.95
C VAL A 152 0.16 -10.62 -20.48
N THR A 153 1.24 -11.33 -20.81
CA THR A 153 2.55 -11.07 -20.17
C THR A 153 3.74 -11.04 -21.10
N ASN A 154 4.75 -10.22 -20.80
CA ASN A 154 6.02 -10.20 -21.55
C ASN A 154 5.86 -9.94 -23.05
N ASN A 155 4.82 -9.21 -23.47
CA ASN A 155 4.67 -8.83 -24.87
C ASN A 155 5.39 -7.50 -25.14
N GLY A 156 5.73 -7.25 -26.40
CA GLY A 156 6.24 -5.96 -26.84
C GLY A 156 5.12 -4.92 -26.87
N ASP A 157 4.69 -4.57 -28.08
CA ASP A 157 3.68 -3.52 -28.28
C ASP A 157 2.29 -4.13 -28.45
N LEU A 158 1.35 -3.77 -27.57
CA LEU A 158 -0.08 -4.06 -27.66
C LEU A 158 -0.81 -2.77 -28.05
N ILE A 159 -1.15 -2.60 -29.32
CA ILE A 159 -1.70 -1.33 -29.84
C ILE A 159 -3.04 -1.57 -30.52
N GLY A 160 -4.12 -1.10 -29.91
CA GLY A 160 -5.42 -0.99 -30.56
C GLY A 160 -5.74 0.43 -30.96
N LEU A 161 -6.62 0.57 -31.96
CA LEU A 161 -7.18 1.88 -32.27
C LEU A 161 -8.08 2.33 -31.12
N ASP A 162 -8.90 1.43 -30.58
CA ASP A 162 -9.80 1.73 -29.46
C ASP A 162 -9.09 1.55 -28.13
N GLY A 163 -9.05 0.34 -27.59
CA GLY A 163 -8.31 -0.05 -26.40
C GLY A 163 -7.02 -0.83 -26.69
N GLY A 164 -6.07 -0.83 -25.75
CA GLY A 164 -4.95 -1.77 -25.82
C GLY A 164 -5.41 -3.19 -25.47
N ILE A 165 -6.11 -3.31 -24.34
CA ILE A 165 -6.78 -4.52 -23.88
C ILE A 165 -8.18 -4.12 -23.42
N ASP A 166 -9.23 -4.77 -23.94
CA ASP A 166 -10.59 -4.65 -23.42
C ASP A 166 -11.01 -5.95 -22.72
N VAL A 167 -11.73 -5.82 -21.61
CA VAL A 167 -12.28 -6.92 -20.84
C VAL A 167 -13.70 -6.62 -20.42
N PHE A 168 -14.63 -7.47 -20.84
CA PHE A 168 -16.04 -7.34 -20.52
C PHE A 168 -16.33 -7.65 -19.03
N ASP A 169 -16.62 -8.90 -18.65
CA ASP A 169 -17.01 -9.24 -17.26
C ASP A 169 -16.03 -10.23 -16.60
N LEU A 170 -15.73 -10.04 -15.31
CA LEU A 170 -14.97 -10.98 -14.50
C LEU A 170 -15.75 -11.42 -13.25
N THR A 171 -16.08 -12.70 -13.19
CA THR A 171 -16.93 -13.26 -12.11
C THR A 171 -16.15 -14.08 -11.07
N SER A 172 -15.03 -14.68 -11.48
CA SER A 172 -14.14 -15.51 -10.66
C SER A 172 -12.90 -15.89 -11.47
N GLY A 173 -11.81 -16.24 -10.78
CA GLY A 173 -10.55 -16.60 -11.44
C GLY A 173 -9.52 -15.48 -11.36
N THR A 174 -8.46 -15.59 -12.16
CA THR A 174 -7.35 -14.64 -12.18
C THR A 174 -7.21 -14.01 -13.56
N PHE A 175 -6.97 -12.70 -13.60
CA PHE A 175 -6.64 -11.95 -14.80
C PHE A 175 -5.37 -11.13 -14.54
N THR A 176 -4.30 -11.42 -15.27
CA THR A 176 -2.98 -10.82 -15.05
C THR A 176 -2.48 -10.11 -16.31
N VAL A 177 -2.06 -8.86 -16.19
CA VAL A 177 -1.39 -8.10 -17.25
C VAL A 177 -0.03 -7.65 -16.73
N ALA A 178 1.07 -8.18 -17.28
CA ALA A 178 2.38 -7.88 -16.71
C ALA A 178 3.56 -7.86 -17.69
N ASP A 179 4.60 -7.09 -17.34
CA ASP A 179 5.87 -7.08 -18.07
C ASP A 179 5.74 -6.73 -19.58
N ASN A 180 4.66 -6.04 -19.97
CA ASN A 180 4.48 -5.62 -21.37
C ASN A 180 5.22 -4.31 -21.63
N THR A 181 5.76 -4.13 -22.84
CA THR A 181 6.57 -2.95 -23.19
C THR A 181 5.71 -1.71 -23.39
N LEU A 182 4.64 -1.83 -24.16
CA LEU A 182 3.67 -0.78 -24.39
C LEU A 182 2.27 -1.39 -24.49
N ILE A 183 1.32 -0.83 -23.76
CA ILE A 183 -0.10 -1.09 -23.94
C ILE A 183 -0.76 0.23 -24.32
N GLN A 184 -1.39 0.29 -25.50
CA GLN A 184 -1.92 1.53 -26.04
C GLN A 184 -3.32 1.36 -26.66
N GLY A 185 -4.28 2.12 -26.13
CA GLY A 185 -5.50 2.50 -26.83
C GLY A 185 -5.36 3.90 -27.43
N GLN A 186 -5.56 4.04 -28.74
CA GLN A 186 -5.36 5.32 -29.42
C GLN A 186 -6.56 6.26 -29.32
N THR A 187 -7.77 5.74 -29.11
CA THR A 187 -9.01 6.52 -28.98
C THR A 187 -9.75 6.30 -27.67
N GLN A 188 -9.55 5.16 -27.00
CA GLN A 188 -10.10 4.85 -25.67
C GLN A 188 -8.96 4.52 -24.70
N ASP A 189 -8.98 3.37 -24.03
CA ASP A 189 -8.16 3.13 -22.85
C ASP A 189 -6.92 2.28 -23.13
N GLY A 190 -5.89 2.42 -22.30
CA GLY A 190 -4.78 1.48 -22.34
C GLY A 190 -5.28 0.07 -22.02
N ILE A 191 -5.94 -0.05 -20.87
CA ILE A 191 -6.63 -1.27 -20.42
C ILE A 191 -8.02 -0.88 -19.93
N GLU A 192 -9.05 -1.47 -20.52
CA GLU A 192 -10.43 -1.32 -20.08
C GLU A 192 -10.89 -2.60 -19.38
N PHE A 193 -11.49 -2.44 -18.20
CA PHE A 193 -12.39 -3.41 -17.59
C PHE A 193 -13.80 -2.82 -17.65
N GLY A 194 -14.46 -2.99 -18.79
CA GLY A 194 -15.69 -2.29 -19.15
C GLY A 194 -16.94 -2.84 -18.47
N GLY A 195 -16.89 -4.05 -17.92
CA GLY A 195 -18.00 -4.67 -17.18
C GLY A 195 -17.67 -4.95 -15.72
N PHE A 196 -18.54 -5.74 -15.06
CA PHE A 196 -18.49 -5.94 -13.63
C PHE A 196 -17.32 -6.84 -13.22
N ILE A 197 -16.65 -6.47 -12.12
CA ILE A 197 -15.71 -7.35 -11.43
C ILE A 197 -16.32 -7.78 -10.10
N PHE A 198 -16.67 -9.06 -10.00
CA PHE A 198 -17.40 -9.55 -8.83
C PHE A 198 -17.01 -10.96 -8.39
N GLY A 199 -17.71 -11.45 -7.36
CA GLY A 199 -17.49 -12.79 -6.84
C GLY A 199 -16.10 -12.91 -6.20
N THR A 200 -15.26 -13.79 -6.74
CA THR A 200 -13.89 -14.03 -6.25
C THR A 200 -12.85 -13.74 -7.31
N ALA A 201 -13.16 -12.84 -8.25
CA ALA A 201 -12.23 -12.44 -9.30
C ALA A 201 -10.98 -11.75 -8.71
N GLN A 202 -9.82 -12.04 -9.28
CA GLN A 202 -8.55 -11.43 -8.90
C GLN A 202 -7.93 -10.80 -10.14
N VAL A 203 -7.74 -9.49 -10.12
CA VAL A 203 -7.09 -8.72 -11.19
C VAL A 203 -5.74 -8.22 -10.70
N SER A 204 -4.71 -8.42 -11.51
CA SER A 204 -3.35 -7.96 -11.25
C SER A 204 -2.77 -7.31 -12.49
N VAL A 205 -2.45 -6.01 -12.42
CA VAL A 205 -1.76 -5.27 -13.48
C VAL A 205 -0.44 -4.78 -12.91
N HIS A 206 0.69 -5.30 -13.39
CA HIS A 206 1.97 -4.91 -12.82
C HIS A 206 3.17 -4.95 -13.76
N ASP A 207 4.21 -4.18 -13.46
CA ASP A 207 5.48 -4.19 -14.20
C ASP A 207 5.36 -3.87 -15.71
N ASN A 208 4.24 -3.30 -16.14
CA ASN A 208 4.10 -2.83 -17.51
C ASN A 208 4.89 -1.53 -17.67
N ALA A 209 5.74 -1.46 -18.70
CA ALA A 209 6.69 -0.38 -18.84
C ALA A 209 5.98 0.95 -19.17
N ASP A 210 4.94 0.92 -20.01
CA ASP A 210 4.12 2.08 -20.36
C ASP A 210 2.68 1.65 -20.70
N ILE A 211 1.69 2.35 -20.13
CA ILE A 211 0.27 2.14 -20.40
C ILE A 211 -0.35 3.47 -20.81
N GLN A 212 -0.93 3.51 -22.01
CA GLN A 212 -1.47 4.72 -22.61
C GLN A 212 -2.89 4.49 -23.10
N GLY A 213 -3.87 5.23 -22.59
CA GLY A 213 -5.12 5.43 -23.32
C GLY A 213 -5.25 6.87 -23.72
N ALA A 214 -6.12 7.19 -24.67
CA ALA A 214 -6.62 8.54 -24.92
C ALA A 214 -7.67 9.00 -23.90
N MET A 215 -8.44 8.06 -23.31
CA MET A 215 -9.44 8.34 -22.27
C MET A 215 -8.90 8.06 -20.86
N PHE A 216 -8.45 6.84 -20.60
CA PHE A 216 -7.79 6.42 -19.36
C PHE A 216 -6.64 5.46 -19.62
N GLY A 217 -5.64 5.44 -18.75
CA GLY A 217 -4.57 4.46 -18.86
C GLY A 217 -5.09 3.09 -18.46
N ILE A 218 -5.79 3.04 -17.31
CA ILE A 218 -6.57 1.88 -16.88
C ILE A 218 -7.93 2.37 -16.39
N GLU A 219 -9.00 1.82 -16.95
CA GLU A 219 -10.37 2.06 -16.53
C GLU A 219 -11.01 0.79 -15.95
N PHE A 220 -11.71 0.96 -14.83
CA PHE A 220 -12.71 0.04 -14.32
C PHE A 220 -14.07 0.73 -14.43
N GLY A 221 -14.74 0.50 -15.56
CA GLY A 221 -15.91 1.29 -16.01
C GLY A 221 -17.17 0.99 -15.21
N GLU A 222 -17.29 -0.23 -14.68
CA GLU A 222 -18.42 -0.67 -13.86
C GLU A 222 -17.97 -1.03 -12.43
N GLU A 223 -18.93 -1.44 -11.60
CA GLU A 223 -18.72 -1.68 -10.17
C GLU A 223 -17.79 -2.88 -9.89
N ILE A 224 -16.87 -2.69 -8.94
CA ILE A 224 -16.07 -3.76 -8.33
C ILE A 224 -16.77 -4.17 -7.02
N LEU A 225 -17.30 -5.40 -6.96
CA LEU A 225 -18.14 -5.85 -5.86
C LEU A 225 -17.82 -7.28 -5.38
N GLY A 226 -18.59 -7.76 -4.40
CA GLY A 226 -18.41 -9.11 -3.85
C GLY A 226 -17.12 -9.21 -3.05
N SER A 227 -16.28 -10.21 -3.31
CA SER A 227 -14.97 -10.40 -2.67
C SER A 227 -13.83 -10.30 -3.70
N ALA A 228 -14.05 -9.54 -4.78
CA ALA A 228 -13.05 -9.34 -5.81
C ALA A 228 -11.86 -8.53 -5.28
N THR A 229 -10.68 -8.79 -5.83
CA THR A 229 -9.45 -8.06 -5.49
C THR A 229 -8.80 -7.51 -6.74
N VAL A 230 -8.46 -6.23 -6.73
CA VAL A 230 -7.72 -5.57 -7.82
C VAL A 230 -6.40 -5.03 -7.28
N SER A 231 -5.30 -5.34 -7.97
CA SER A 231 -3.96 -4.85 -7.64
C SER A 231 -3.32 -4.21 -8.87
N ILE A 232 -2.96 -2.92 -8.77
CA ILE A 232 -2.23 -2.17 -9.79
C ILE A 232 -0.87 -1.80 -9.21
N ASP A 233 0.22 -2.42 -9.68
CA ASP A 233 1.52 -2.35 -9.02
C ASP A 233 2.71 -2.09 -9.97
N ARG A 234 3.62 -1.17 -9.63
CA ARG A 234 4.89 -0.98 -10.39
C ARG A 234 4.72 -0.73 -11.90
N ASN A 235 3.63 -0.08 -12.32
CA ASN A 235 3.45 0.31 -13.73
C ASN A 235 4.07 1.69 -14.00
N GLY A 236 4.73 1.82 -15.15
CA GLY A 236 5.53 2.98 -15.54
C GLY A 236 7.00 2.86 -15.14
N THR A 237 7.91 3.18 -16.06
CA THR A 237 9.37 3.12 -15.84
C THR A 237 10.00 4.52 -15.85
N ALA A 238 11.01 4.78 -15.02
CA ALA A 238 11.78 6.02 -15.03
C ALA A 238 13.19 5.81 -15.61
N MET A 239 13.70 6.76 -16.42
CA MET A 239 15.08 6.72 -16.91
C MET A 239 16.05 7.15 -15.80
N GLN A 240 16.53 6.14 -15.07
CA GLN A 240 17.61 6.10 -14.07
C GLN A 240 17.33 6.54 -12.62
N SER A 241 17.98 5.76 -11.73
CA SER A 241 17.73 5.44 -10.30
C SER A 241 16.32 4.99 -9.88
N GLY A 242 15.34 4.98 -10.80
CA GLY A 242 13.96 4.54 -10.53
C GLY A 242 13.66 3.05 -10.75
N ALA A 243 14.41 2.35 -11.62
CA ALA A 243 14.12 0.95 -11.95
C ALA A 243 14.29 -0.03 -10.77
N ASN A 244 15.08 0.38 -9.76
CA ASN A 244 15.25 -0.33 -8.48
C ASN A 244 14.71 0.50 -7.31
N TYR A 245 13.86 1.50 -7.58
CA TYR A 245 13.31 2.32 -6.51
C TYR A 245 12.26 1.52 -5.73
N ASP A 246 12.74 0.87 -4.69
CA ASP A 246 11.95 0.09 -3.74
C ASP A 246 11.40 0.96 -2.59
N GLY A 247 11.56 2.29 -2.66
CA GLY A 247 11.22 3.22 -1.60
C GLY A 247 12.39 3.62 -0.69
N THR A 248 13.59 3.05 -0.85
CA THR A 248 14.69 3.25 0.13
C THR A 248 15.73 4.32 -0.25
N ALA A 249 15.76 4.79 -1.50
CA ALA A 249 16.79 5.73 -1.97
C ALA A 249 16.38 7.21 -1.86
N GLN A 250 17.35 8.12 -1.67
CA GLN A 250 17.15 9.57 -1.86
C GLN A 250 16.98 9.88 -3.35
N VAL A 251 15.97 10.66 -3.72
CA VAL A 251 15.63 10.99 -5.11
C VAL A 251 15.40 12.50 -5.27
N ASN A 252 16.13 13.13 -6.19
CA ASN A 252 15.80 14.47 -6.65
C ASN A 252 14.67 14.39 -7.69
N LEU A 253 13.66 15.23 -7.54
CA LEU A 253 12.49 15.26 -8.43
C LEU A 253 12.84 15.69 -9.85
N ALA A 254 13.92 16.48 -10.02
CA ALA A 254 14.46 16.82 -11.33
C ALA A 254 15.11 15.63 -12.05
N ASP A 255 15.43 14.55 -11.32
CA ASP A 255 16.03 13.33 -11.88
C ASP A 255 14.95 12.31 -12.31
N PHE A 256 13.68 12.53 -11.97
CA PHE A 256 12.57 11.71 -12.43
C PHE A 256 12.17 12.14 -13.85
N VAL A 257 12.80 11.55 -14.86
CA VAL A 257 12.31 11.58 -16.25
C VAL A 257 11.54 10.27 -16.49
N PRO A 258 10.20 10.25 -16.32
CA PRO A 258 9.42 9.07 -16.63
C PRO A 258 9.58 8.75 -18.12
N VAL A 259 10.00 7.52 -18.42
CA VAL A 259 10.05 6.97 -19.78
C VAL A 259 8.86 6.08 -20.10
N GLY A 260 8.15 5.62 -19.07
CA GLY A 260 6.80 5.13 -19.19
C GLY A 260 5.97 5.51 -17.96
N ARG A 261 4.66 5.44 -18.10
CA ARG A 261 3.69 5.97 -17.14
C ARG A 261 2.33 5.35 -17.41
N ILE A 262 1.36 5.69 -16.56
CA ILE A 262 -0.05 5.52 -16.86
C ILE A 262 -0.59 6.85 -17.39
N GLN A 263 -0.83 6.95 -18.71
CA GLN A 263 -1.35 8.16 -19.36
C GLN A 263 -2.87 8.20 -19.35
N ASN A 264 -3.43 9.39 -19.14
CA ASN A 264 -4.83 9.68 -18.88
C ASN A 264 -5.44 9.03 -17.63
N GLY A 265 -4.58 8.47 -16.75
CA GLY A 265 -4.90 8.21 -15.35
C GLY A 265 -5.43 6.82 -15.05
N LEU A 266 -5.83 6.63 -13.79
CA LEU A 266 -6.48 5.44 -13.26
C LEU A 266 -7.91 5.80 -12.85
N ALA A 267 -8.91 5.07 -13.32
CA ALA A 267 -10.30 5.31 -12.97
C ALA A 267 -10.96 4.05 -12.41
N PHE A 268 -11.67 4.23 -11.29
CA PHE A 268 -12.54 3.22 -10.67
C PHE A 268 -13.93 3.82 -10.51
N SER A 269 -14.92 3.21 -11.16
CA SER A 269 -16.32 3.65 -11.11
C SER A 269 -16.88 3.58 -9.69
N ASP A 270 -17.20 2.38 -9.18
CA ASP A 270 -17.65 2.17 -7.80
C ASP A 270 -16.97 0.91 -7.22
N ILE A 271 -16.69 0.92 -5.91
CA ILE A 271 -16.09 -0.20 -5.17
C ILE A 271 -16.96 -0.51 -3.96
N THR A 272 -17.60 -1.69 -3.92
CA THR A 272 -18.56 -2.02 -2.85
C THR A 272 -18.46 -3.47 -2.34
N GLY A 273 -19.30 -3.82 -1.37
CA GLY A 273 -19.37 -5.17 -0.83
C GLY A 273 -18.16 -5.49 0.05
N ASN A 274 -17.42 -6.56 -0.25
CA ASN A 274 -16.17 -6.93 0.41
C ASN A 274 -14.96 -6.83 -0.56
N ALA A 275 -15.11 -6.07 -1.66
CA ALA A 275 -14.04 -5.90 -2.61
C ALA A 275 -12.89 -5.08 -2.02
N ALA A 276 -11.69 -5.24 -2.57
CA ALA A 276 -10.52 -4.47 -2.20
C ALA A 276 -9.71 -4.06 -3.42
N VAL A 277 -9.30 -2.80 -3.48
CA VAL A 277 -8.43 -2.25 -4.52
C VAL A 277 -7.13 -1.79 -3.88
N THR A 278 -5.99 -2.21 -4.44
CA THR A 278 -4.67 -1.72 -4.06
C THR A 278 -3.98 -1.12 -5.28
N VAL A 279 -3.55 0.14 -5.16
CA VAL A 279 -2.75 0.84 -6.16
C VAL A 279 -1.41 1.18 -5.52
N SER A 280 -0.33 0.58 -6.00
CA SER A 280 1.00 0.78 -5.39
C SER A 280 2.16 0.96 -6.35
N ARG A 281 3.14 1.80 -5.98
CA ARG A 281 4.42 1.92 -6.71
C ARG A 281 4.28 2.29 -8.18
N ASN A 282 3.18 2.95 -8.57
CA ASN A 282 2.96 3.36 -9.96
C ASN A 282 3.48 4.77 -10.22
N ILE A 283 3.82 5.05 -11.49
CA ILE A 283 4.06 6.40 -11.99
C ILE A 283 2.83 6.83 -12.81
N VAL A 284 2.04 7.74 -12.26
CA VAL A 284 0.82 8.28 -12.86
C VAL A 284 1.04 9.75 -13.18
N SER A 285 1.17 10.10 -14.46
CA SER A 285 1.59 11.47 -14.81
C SER A 285 1.08 12.01 -16.14
N GLY A 286 0.81 13.31 -16.17
CA GLY A 286 0.43 14.04 -17.38
C GLY A 286 -1.04 13.91 -17.75
N ASN A 287 -1.89 13.54 -16.79
CA ASN A 287 -3.28 13.10 -17.02
C ASN A 287 -4.27 14.24 -16.76
N ALA A 288 -5.51 14.13 -17.26
CA ALA A 288 -6.57 15.05 -16.86
C ALA A 288 -6.84 14.99 -15.34
N SER A 289 -6.87 13.78 -14.79
CA SER A 289 -6.81 13.49 -13.35
C SER A 289 -5.87 12.30 -13.15
N GLY A 290 -5.13 12.25 -12.04
CA GLY A 290 -4.19 11.15 -11.79
C GLY A 290 -4.91 9.83 -11.47
N ILE A 291 -5.47 9.72 -10.27
CA ILE A 291 -6.19 8.53 -9.78
C ILE A 291 -7.59 8.95 -9.33
N ASN A 292 -8.63 8.26 -9.80
CA ASN A 292 -10.02 8.57 -9.52
C ASN A 292 -10.73 7.35 -8.93
N PHE A 293 -11.33 7.52 -7.74
CA PHE A 293 -12.15 6.51 -7.07
C PHE A 293 -13.54 7.08 -6.88
N GLY A 294 -14.57 6.53 -7.54
CA GLY A 294 -15.96 6.95 -7.31
C GLY A 294 -16.50 6.51 -5.94
N LEU A 295 -17.63 5.78 -5.87
CA LEU A 295 -18.16 5.35 -4.57
C LEU A 295 -17.22 4.33 -3.93
N VAL A 296 -16.91 4.50 -2.64
CA VAL A 296 -16.21 3.47 -1.86
C VAL A 296 -17.09 3.04 -0.69
N GLY A 297 -17.63 1.82 -0.77
CA GLY A 297 -18.59 1.23 0.17
C GLY A 297 -18.34 -0.24 0.42
N THR A 298 -17.08 -0.56 0.72
CA THR A 298 -16.55 -1.90 0.97
C THR A 298 -16.48 -2.24 2.46
N THR A 299 -16.29 -3.51 2.81
CA THR A 299 -15.90 -3.93 4.17
C THR A 299 -14.39 -4.10 4.31
N GLN A 300 -13.67 -4.19 3.20
CA GLN A 300 -12.21 -4.24 3.17
C GLN A 300 -11.63 -2.88 2.82
N ALA A 301 -10.47 -2.55 3.38
CA ALA A 301 -9.79 -1.30 3.08
C ALA A 301 -9.22 -1.30 1.65
N SER A 302 -9.49 -0.23 0.91
CA SER A 302 -8.78 0.07 -0.33
C SER A 302 -7.53 0.90 -0.03
N ARG A 303 -6.47 0.73 -0.83
CA ARG A 303 -5.14 1.28 -0.55
C ARG A 303 -4.55 1.96 -1.77
N ILE A 304 -4.03 3.17 -1.59
CA ILE A 304 -3.29 3.93 -2.60
C ILE A 304 -1.95 4.27 -1.98
N HIS A 305 -0.94 3.43 -2.16
CA HIS A 305 0.33 3.52 -1.42
C HIS A 305 1.56 3.66 -2.31
N ASN A 306 2.53 4.47 -1.90
CA ASN A 306 3.84 4.51 -2.58
C ASN A 306 3.82 4.91 -4.06
N ASN A 307 2.83 5.68 -4.51
CA ASN A 307 2.73 6.10 -5.91
C ASN A 307 3.38 7.46 -6.15
N PHE A 308 3.87 7.68 -7.36
CA PHE A 308 4.23 8.99 -7.88
C PHE A 308 3.10 9.51 -8.76
N VAL A 309 2.35 10.50 -8.27
CA VAL A 309 1.23 11.12 -8.97
C VAL A 309 1.60 12.56 -9.33
N LEU A 310 2.04 12.75 -10.56
CA LEU A 310 2.86 13.89 -10.97
C LEU A 310 2.27 14.66 -12.14
N ASN A 311 2.33 15.99 -12.10
CA ASN A 311 2.15 16.85 -13.29
C ASN A 311 0.85 16.59 -14.07
N ASN A 312 -0.22 16.18 -13.39
CA ASN A 312 -1.53 16.05 -14.02
C ASN A 312 -2.09 17.44 -14.31
N VAL A 313 -2.92 17.59 -15.35
CA VAL A 313 -3.55 18.86 -15.72
C VAL A 313 -4.58 19.28 -14.67
N GLY A 314 -5.35 18.32 -14.14
CA GLY A 314 -6.31 18.51 -13.06
C GLY A 314 -5.73 18.00 -11.73
N ASN A 315 -6.55 17.27 -10.97
CA ASN A 315 -6.17 16.83 -9.62
C ASN A 315 -5.23 15.62 -9.65
N GLY A 316 -4.46 15.43 -8.59
CA GLY A 316 -3.69 14.21 -8.36
C GLY A 316 -4.60 13.02 -8.09
N LEU A 317 -5.29 13.02 -6.94
CA LEU A 317 -6.29 12.03 -6.56
C LEU A 317 -7.66 12.71 -6.48
N THR A 318 -8.71 12.03 -6.93
CA THR A 318 -10.09 12.53 -6.84
C THR A 318 -11.03 11.47 -6.28
N PHE A 319 -11.90 11.90 -5.36
CA PHE A 319 -13.02 11.15 -4.82
C PHE A 319 -14.32 11.92 -5.10
N PRO A 320 -14.97 11.72 -6.26
CA PRO A 320 -16.16 12.48 -6.64
C PRO A 320 -17.44 12.04 -5.90
N SER A 321 -17.44 10.86 -5.30
CA SER A 321 -18.60 10.22 -4.64
C SER A 321 -18.29 9.84 -3.19
N ASN A 322 -19.27 9.29 -2.47
CA ASN A 322 -19.15 9.00 -1.05
C ASN A 322 -18.03 7.99 -0.73
N ILE A 323 -17.38 8.19 0.40
CA ILE A 323 -16.38 7.28 0.96
C ILE A 323 -16.96 6.78 2.29
N THR A 324 -17.62 5.63 2.27
CA THR A 324 -18.31 5.06 3.43
C THR A 324 -17.53 3.97 4.15
N SER A 325 -16.38 3.59 3.59
CA SER A 325 -15.45 2.59 4.14
C SER A 325 -14.00 3.02 3.97
N SER A 326 -13.08 2.32 4.65
CA SER A 326 -11.66 2.72 4.72
C SER A 326 -10.99 2.78 3.35
N VAL A 327 -10.42 3.95 3.04
CA VAL A 327 -9.46 4.21 1.97
C VAL A 327 -8.21 4.77 2.61
N GLU A 328 -7.10 4.05 2.45
CA GLU A 328 -5.79 4.43 2.95
C GLU A 328 -4.99 5.08 1.80
N VAL A 329 -4.66 6.35 1.95
CA VAL A 329 -3.75 7.10 1.06
C VAL A 329 -2.46 7.32 1.84
N PHE A 330 -1.45 6.51 1.54
CA PHE A 330 -0.24 6.40 2.35
C PHE A 330 1.02 6.55 1.51
N GLN A 331 2.00 7.33 1.98
CA GLN A 331 3.35 7.30 1.37
C GLN A 331 3.40 7.67 -0.12
N ASN A 332 2.47 8.47 -0.61
CA ASN A 332 2.47 8.90 -2.01
C ASN A 332 3.22 10.21 -2.19
N PHE A 333 3.80 10.37 -3.37
CA PHE A 333 4.34 11.62 -3.85
C PHE A 333 3.36 12.28 -4.83
N ILE A 334 2.64 13.32 -4.39
CA ILE A 334 1.53 13.94 -5.12
C ILE A 334 1.84 15.43 -5.35
N ALA A 335 2.42 15.77 -6.50
CA ALA A 335 2.94 17.11 -6.73
C ALA A 335 2.86 17.56 -8.20
N GLY A 336 2.95 18.89 -8.40
CA GLY A 336 2.96 19.52 -9.73
C GLY A 336 1.65 19.39 -10.51
N ASN A 337 0.57 18.89 -9.90
CA ASN A 337 -0.73 18.75 -10.54
C ASN A 337 -1.35 20.15 -10.77
N GLY A 338 -2.13 20.39 -11.82
CA GLY A 338 -2.71 21.70 -12.11
C GLY A 338 -3.93 22.04 -11.24
N GLY A 339 -4.58 21.03 -10.66
CA GLY A 339 -5.65 21.13 -9.67
C GLY A 339 -5.16 20.87 -8.25
N ASP A 340 -6.00 20.24 -7.43
CA ASP A 340 -5.66 19.86 -6.05
C ASP A 340 -4.80 18.58 -6.04
N GLY A 341 -3.98 18.38 -5.01
CA GLY A 341 -3.26 17.13 -4.80
C GLY A 341 -4.24 15.98 -4.57
N ILE A 342 -5.13 16.14 -3.59
CA ILE A 342 -6.27 15.27 -3.32
C ILE A 342 -7.53 16.12 -3.25
N GLN A 343 -8.57 15.72 -3.98
CA GLN A 343 -9.87 16.38 -3.96
C GLN A 343 -10.98 15.43 -3.55
N VAL A 344 -11.77 15.83 -2.54
CA VAL A 344 -13.06 15.22 -2.22
C VAL A 344 -14.16 16.10 -2.81
N GLY A 345 -14.95 15.53 -3.71
CA GLY A 345 -15.96 16.23 -4.48
C GLY A 345 -17.10 16.80 -3.63
N ALA A 346 -17.76 17.86 -4.12
CA ALA A 346 -18.81 18.56 -3.38
C ALA A 346 -20.04 17.69 -3.05
N ALA A 347 -20.27 16.64 -3.83
CA ALA A 347 -21.35 15.69 -3.62
C ALA A 347 -20.96 14.52 -2.68
N ALA A 348 -19.67 14.39 -2.35
CA ALA A 348 -19.16 13.30 -1.54
C ALA A 348 -19.36 13.54 -0.04
N ALA A 349 -19.65 12.47 0.70
CA ALA A 349 -19.60 12.41 2.14
C ALA A 349 -18.57 11.36 2.58
N ILE A 350 -17.73 11.74 3.55
CA ILE A 350 -16.74 10.86 4.18
C ILE A 350 -17.37 10.30 5.47
N GLY A 351 -17.47 8.98 5.54
CA GLY A 351 -17.82 8.26 6.75
C GLY A 351 -16.75 8.42 7.83
N SER A 352 -17.10 8.19 9.10
CA SER A 352 -16.16 8.34 10.22
C SER A 352 -14.91 7.47 10.01
N GLY A 353 -13.73 8.08 9.88
CA GLY A 353 -12.46 7.39 9.64
C GLY A 353 -12.36 6.70 8.28
N ALA A 354 -13.24 7.02 7.33
CA ALA A 354 -13.31 6.31 6.04
C ALA A 354 -12.23 6.76 5.05
N LEU A 355 -11.66 7.96 5.19
CA LEU A 355 -10.54 8.41 4.38
C LEU A 355 -9.36 8.74 5.28
N VAL A 356 -8.28 7.98 5.15
CA VAL A 356 -7.03 8.15 5.91
C VAL A 356 -5.96 8.64 4.95
N VAL A 357 -5.46 9.87 5.14
CA VAL A 357 -4.43 10.49 4.30
C VAL A 357 -3.21 10.74 5.16
N HIS A 358 -2.26 9.83 5.16
CA HIS A 358 -1.11 9.86 6.06
C HIS A 358 0.21 9.70 5.31
N GLU A 359 1.29 10.29 5.81
CA GLU A 359 2.66 10.10 5.30
C GLU A 359 2.86 10.46 3.82
N ASN A 360 2.07 11.36 3.25
CA ASN A 360 2.22 11.75 1.86
C ASN A 360 3.01 13.06 1.70
N PHE A 361 3.67 13.21 0.57
CA PHE A 361 4.18 14.50 0.10
C PHE A 361 3.13 15.16 -0.80
N ILE A 362 2.50 16.24 -0.31
CA ILE A 362 1.37 16.89 -1.00
C ILE A 362 1.44 18.43 -0.91
N PRO A 363 2.40 19.09 -1.59
CA PRO A 363 2.52 20.55 -1.54
C PRO A 363 1.30 21.25 -2.16
N GLY A 364 0.80 22.31 -1.52
CA GLY A 364 -0.25 23.17 -2.12
C GLY A 364 0.27 24.16 -3.19
N SER A 365 -0.60 25.01 -3.75
CA SER A 365 -0.25 25.96 -4.84
C SER A 365 0.80 27.02 -4.51
N GLY A 366 1.16 27.21 -3.24
CA GLY A 366 2.18 28.16 -2.82
C GLY A 366 3.62 27.74 -3.11
N PHE A 367 3.84 26.52 -3.62
CA PHE A 367 5.17 25.92 -3.73
C PHE A 367 5.63 25.76 -5.18
N ALA A 368 6.95 25.70 -5.39
CA ALA A 368 7.55 25.50 -6.71
C ALA A 368 7.12 24.18 -7.37
N GLN A 369 6.82 23.17 -6.54
CA GLN A 369 6.28 21.87 -6.95
C GLN A 369 4.82 21.69 -6.49
N GLY A 370 4.14 22.79 -6.22
CA GLY A 370 2.78 22.81 -5.70
C GLY A 370 1.75 22.23 -6.65
N ASN A 371 0.65 21.74 -6.08
CA ASN A 371 -0.55 21.47 -6.83
C ASN A 371 -1.25 22.82 -7.12
N GLY A 372 -1.62 23.14 -8.37
CA GLY A 372 -2.16 24.42 -8.81
C GLY A 372 -3.42 24.89 -8.07
N GLY A 373 -4.05 24.00 -7.29
CA GLY A 373 -4.98 24.29 -6.21
C GLY A 373 -4.38 24.07 -4.81
N PHE A 374 -4.99 23.19 -4.03
CA PHE A 374 -4.60 22.87 -2.66
C PHE A 374 -3.86 21.54 -2.58
N GLY A 375 -3.17 21.28 -1.48
CA GLY A 375 -2.62 19.94 -1.26
C GLY A 375 -3.77 18.95 -1.08
N PHE A 376 -4.69 19.29 -0.20
CA PHE A 376 -5.93 18.58 0.04
C PHE A 376 -7.10 19.57 0.01
N SER A 377 -8.19 19.19 -0.65
CA SER A 377 -9.38 20.01 -0.79
C SER A 377 -10.60 19.19 -0.48
N GLN A 378 -11.33 19.58 0.57
CA GLN A 378 -12.60 18.97 0.92
C GLN A 378 -13.76 19.88 0.55
N LEU A 379 -14.41 19.58 -0.57
CA LEU A 379 -15.61 20.29 -1.00
C LEU A 379 -16.90 19.64 -0.47
N GLY A 380 -16.82 18.36 -0.11
CA GLY A 380 -17.90 17.55 0.43
C GLY A 380 -18.11 17.67 1.94
N THR A 381 -18.69 16.64 2.56
CA THR A 381 -18.97 16.57 4.01
C THR A 381 -18.22 15.42 4.69
N GLY A 382 -18.22 15.39 6.03
CA GLY A 382 -17.49 14.40 6.84
C GLY A 382 -16.13 14.92 7.31
N THR A 383 -15.36 14.06 7.98
CA THR A 383 -14.03 14.42 8.49
C THR A 383 -13.04 13.32 8.07
N PRO A 384 -12.09 13.62 7.16
CA PRO A 384 -11.00 12.71 6.87
C PRO A 384 -10.03 12.67 8.06
N ASP A 385 -9.35 11.55 8.21
CA ASP A 385 -8.19 11.43 9.10
C ASP A 385 -6.95 11.85 8.30
N ILE A 386 -6.40 13.02 8.64
CA ILE A 386 -5.24 13.58 7.96
C ILE A 386 -4.16 13.82 9.00
N ALA A 387 -3.03 13.14 8.89
CA ALA A 387 -1.91 13.33 9.79
C ALA A 387 -0.60 13.07 9.05
N TYR A 388 0.51 13.61 9.56
CA TYR A 388 1.84 13.25 9.07
C TYR A 388 2.03 13.44 7.56
N ASN A 389 1.39 14.42 6.92
CA ASN A 389 1.70 14.77 5.54
C ASN A 389 2.68 15.94 5.49
N TRP A 390 3.49 15.98 4.44
CA TRP A 390 4.36 17.11 4.14
C TRP A 390 3.65 18.08 3.19
N TRP A 391 3.43 19.30 3.66
CA TRP A 391 2.68 20.35 2.94
C TRP A 391 3.57 21.41 2.30
N GLY A 392 4.89 21.28 2.39
CA GLY A 392 5.85 22.31 1.94
C GLY A 392 6.17 23.38 2.98
N THR A 393 5.52 23.35 4.13
CA THR A 393 5.71 24.34 5.20
C THR A 393 5.32 23.77 6.56
N SER A 394 6.02 24.20 7.61
CA SER A 394 5.67 23.95 9.00
C SER A 394 4.77 25.03 9.60
N THR A 395 4.43 26.08 8.84
CA THR A 395 3.62 27.18 9.37
C THR A 395 2.14 26.79 9.38
N PRO A 396 1.42 26.98 10.50
CA PRO A 396 -0.01 26.66 10.57
C PRO A 396 -0.84 27.35 9.49
N ALA A 397 -0.51 28.60 9.12
CA ALA A 397 -1.21 29.33 8.05
C ALA A 397 -0.99 28.71 6.66
N GLY A 398 0.22 28.23 6.38
CA GLY A 398 0.53 27.54 5.13
C GLY A 398 -0.13 26.17 5.05
N ILE A 399 -0.13 25.42 6.16
CA ILE A 399 -0.84 24.13 6.28
C ILE A 399 -2.36 24.34 6.10
N ALA A 400 -2.95 25.32 6.79
CA ALA A 400 -4.37 25.64 6.65
C ALA A 400 -4.73 26.04 5.21
N THR A 401 -3.83 26.75 4.52
CA THR A 401 -4.00 27.03 3.09
C THR A 401 -4.03 25.72 2.31
N ALA A 402 -3.07 24.81 2.54
CA ALA A 402 -2.97 23.55 1.82
C ALA A 402 -4.15 22.58 2.04
N LEU A 403 -4.97 22.75 3.08
CA LEU A 403 -6.03 21.81 3.50
C LEU A 403 -7.47 22.23 3.17
N ASN A 404 -7.66 23.34 2.45
CA ASN A 404 -8.95 23.94 2.07
C ASN A 404 -10.23 23.23 2.56
N GLY A 405 -10.92 23.84 3.53
CA GLY A 405 -12.17 23.32 4.08
C GLY A 405 -12.00 22.38 5.28
N VAL A 406 -10.76 22.01 5.63
CA VAL A 406 -10.44 21.15 6.78
C VAL A 406 -9.58 21.90 7.81
N ALA A 407 -9.73 21.54 9.09
CA ALA A 407 -8.87 22.04 10.14
C ALA A 407 -7.44 21.47 9.99
N ALA A 408 -6.43 22.28 10.31
CA ALA A 408 -5.05 21.80 10.31
C ALA A 408 -4.85 20.70 11.37
N PRO A 409 -4.21 19.57 11.04
CA PRO A 409 -3.92 18.55 12.01
C PRO A 409 -2.87 19.02 13.01
N PHE A 410 -2.89 18.42 14.20
CA PHE A 410 -1.92 18.71 15.25
C PHE A 410 -0.48 18.36 14.84
N ILE A 411 -0.32 17.34 14.00
CA ILE A 411 0.98 16.84 13.58
C ILE A 411 1.09 16.86 12.05
N SER A 412 2.04 17.64 11.54
CA SER A 412 2.49 17.66 10.15
C SER A 412 3.94 17.20 10.06
N LEU A 413 4.41 16.63 8.95
CA LEU A 413 5.82 16.30 8.82
C LEU A 413 6.68 17.58 8.78
N PHE A 414 7.56 17.72 9.78
CA PHE A 414 8.34 18.95 10.03
C PHE A 414 9.74 18.93 9.40
N GLU A 415 10.31 17.76 9.08
CA GLU A 415 11.60 17.63 8.42
C GLU A 415 11.44 17.29 6.94
N GLY A 416 12.02 18.15 6.11
CA GLY A 416 11.95 18.13 4.66
C GLY A 416 12.26 19.53 4.15
N VAL A 417 13.49 20.01 4.40
CA VAL A 417 13.97 21.24 3.75
C VAL A 417 14.11 20.93 2.26
N ASP A 418 13.44 21.70 1.41
CA ASP A 418 13.56 21.63 -0.05
C ASP A 418 14.96 22.09 -0.47
N THR A 419 15.89 21.14 -0.60
CA THR A 419 17.26 21.38 -1.09
C THR A 419 17.36 21.34 -2.62
N ASN A 420 16.23 21.16 -3.34
CA ASN A 420 16.20 21.17 -4.80
C ASN A 420 16.01 22.58 -5.39
N VAL A 421 15.95 23.62 -4.54
CA VAL A 421 16.01 25.02 -4.96
C VAL A 421 17.49 25.44 -5.15
N PRO A 422 17.92 25.86 -6.35
CA PRO A 422 19.28 26.36 -6.55
C PRO A 422 19.50 27.62 -5.69
N GLY A 423 20.23 27.51 -4.58
CA GLY A 423 20.55 28.67 -3.75
C GLY A 423 21.08 28.43 -2.34
N ASP A 424 20.89 27.24 -1.74
CA ASP A 424 21.41 26.98 -0.39
C ASP A 424 22.36 25.77 -0.39
N SER A 425 23.55 25.99 0.16
CA SER A 425 24.71 25.15 -0.06
C SER A 425 24.90 24.11 1.04
N ALA A 426 24.23 22.96 0.94
CA ALA A 426 24.72 21.64 1.36
C ALA A 426 23.74 20.53 0.90
N PRO A 427 24.22 19.37 0.41
CA PRO A 427 23.37 18.34 -0.17
C PRO A 427 22.77 17.46 0.94
N THR A 428 21.46 17.53 1.13
CA THR A 428 20.70 16.43 1.75
C THR A 428 19.43 16.26 0.96
N GLY A 429 19.41 15.23 0.11
CA GLY A 429 18.38 15.00 -0.88
C GLY A 429 17.00 14.83 -0.27
N LEU A 430 15.99 15.19 -1.06
CA LEU A 430 14.64 14.68 -0.86
C LEU A 430 14.71 13.15 -0.87
N ASN A 431 14.37 12.50 0.24
CA ASN A 431 13.85 11.13 0.19
C ASN A 431 12.34 11.27 0.41
N PRO A 432 11.52 11.27 -0.65
CA PRO A 432 10.08 11.36 -0.50
C PRO A 432 9.47 10.15 0.24
N PHE A 433 10.31 9.19 0.62
CA PHE A 433 10.02 8.01 1.43
C PHE A 433 10.94 7.96 2.67
N ALA A 434 11.46 9.10 3.12
CA ALA A 434 12.23 9.20 4.36
C ALA A 434 11.42 8.74 5.58
N PHE A 435 10.08 8.68 5.51
CA PHE A 435 9.24 8.09 6.55
C PHE A 435 9.37 6.56 6.64
N GLN A 436 9.88 5.87 5.60
CA GLN A 436 10.30 4.46 5.70
C GLN A 436 11.66 4.34 6.40
N ASN A 437 12.39 5.44 6.60
CA ASN A 437 13.41 5.44 7.63
C ASN A 437 12.69 5.41 8.97
N ARG A 438 12.74 4.22 9.57
CA ARG A 438 12.78 4.01 11.01
C ARG A 438 13.02 5.33 11.75
N LEU A 439 12.05 5.75 12.57
CA LEU A 439 12.26 6.86 13.50
C LEU A 439 13.61 6.63 14.21
N SER A 440 14.48 7.64 14.22
CA SER A 440 15.85 7.52 14.73
C SER A 440 16.28 8.81 15.41
N GLY A 441 17.30 8.74 16.27
CA GLY A 441 17.75 9.89 17.05
C GLY A 441 16.82 10.20 18.23
N ASP A 442 16.68 11.48 18.55
CA ASP A 442 15.87 11.95 19.69
C ASP A 442 14.42 12.09 19.24
N LEU A 443 13.53 11.27 19.81
CA LEU A 443 12.11 11.27 19.45
C LEU A 443 11.30 11.99 20.52
N THR A 444 10.39 12.87 20.10
CA THR A 444 9.44 13.55 20.98
C THR A 444 8.03 13.39 20.46
N PHE A 445 7.14 12.91 21.33
CA PHE A 445 5.71 12.78 21.09
C PHE A 445 4.96 13.73 22.02
N SER A 446 3.89 14.32 21.52
CA SER A 446 2.97 15.13 22.30
C SER A 446 1.57 14.58 22.08
N GLY A 447 0.93 14.15 23.16
CA GLY A 447 -0.49 13.86 23.20
C GLY A 447 -1.30 15.15 23.19
N THR A 448 -2.58 15.00 23.51
CA THR A 448 -3.63 15.98 23.32
C THR A 448 -4.15 16.50 24.66
N ALA A 449 -5.42 16.88 24.72
CA ALA A 449 -6.09 17.21 25.98
C ALA A 449 -7.09 16.12 26.39
N LEU A 450 -7.02 14.97 25.72
CA LEU A 450 -7.82 13.76 25.90
C LEU A 450 -6.85 12.60 26.14
N ASP A 451 -7.39 11.44 26.48
CA ASP A 451 -6.61 10.23 26.77
C ASP A 451 -5.78 9.77 25.55
N ASP A 452 -4.46 9.69 25.72
CA ASP A 452 -3.47 9.24 24.74
C ASP A 452 -2.68 8.01 25.22
N ILE A 453 -2.40 7.07 24.31
CA ILE A 453 -1.58 5.88 24.59
C ILE A 453 -0.43 5.82 23.60
N LEU A 454 0.80 5.98 24.09
CA LEU A 454 2.01 5.64 23.34
C LEU A 454 2.46 4.22 23.72
N GLU A 455 2.27 3.29 22.80
CA GLU A 455 2.76 1.91 22.95
C GLU A 455 4.01 1.68 22.11
N MET A 456 5.06 1.17 22.75
CA MET A 456 6.31 0.78 22.12
C MET A 456 6.54 -0.72 22.30
N THR A 457 6.92 -1.39 21.21
CA THR A 457 7.41 -2.76 21.21
C THR A 457 8.84 -2.83 20.69
N ALA A 458 9.78 -2.93 21.63
CA ALA A 458 11.20 -2.97 21.34
C ALA A 458 11.65 -4.37 20.94
N THR A 459 12.45 -4.44 19.87
CA THR A 459 13.12 -5.66 19.40
C THR A 459 14.61 -5.69 19.76
N ALA A 460 15.18 -4.52 20.09
CA ALA A 460 16.52 -4.35 20.66
C ALA A 460 16.54 -3.13 21.61
N SER A 461 17.73 -2.71 22.06
CA SER A 461 17.89 -1.58 22.99
C SER A 461 17.38 -0.25 22.45
N ASP A 462 17.42 -0.04 21.15
CA ASP A 462 17.12 1.25 20.49
C ASP A 462 16.31 1.07 19.20
N THR A 463 15.71 -0.11 19.02
CA THR A 463 15.05 -0.54 17.78
C THR A 463 13.77 -1.30 18.10
N GLY A 464 12.71 -1.09 17.31
CA GLY A 464 11.39 -1.66 17.55
C GLY A 464 10.33 -1.05 16.66
N GLU A 465 9.09 -1.09 17.13
CA GLU A 465 7.93 -0.45 16.53
C GLU A 465 7.14 0.29 17.60
N LEU A 466 6.42 1.35 17.22
CA LEU A 466 5.56 2.11 18.11
C LEU A 466 4.22 2.43 17.47
N THR A 467 3.23 2.67 18.31
CA THR A 467 1.87 3.07 17.92
C THR A 467 1.40 4.15 18.88
N LEU A 468 0.83 5.24 18.36
CA LEU A 468 0.15 6.27 19.15
C LEU A 468 -1.37 6.11 18.95
N THR A 469 -2.11 5.97 20.05
CA THR A 469 -3.58 6.01 20.05
C THR A 469 -4.03 7.30 20.70
N THR A 470 -4.82 8.09 19.99
CA THR A 470 -5.32 9.39 20.46
C THR A 470 -6.83 9.37 20.46
N ASP A 471 -7.46 9.66 21.61
CA ASP A 471 -8.93 9.67 21.78
C ASP A 471 -9.59 8.35 21.30
N GLY A 472 -8.92 7.23 21.59
CA GLY A 472 -9.37 5.88 21.19
C GLY A 472 -9.19 5.55 19.71
N ILE A 473 -8.57 6.42 18.91
CA ILE A 473 -8.23 6.16 17.51
C ILE A 473 -6.76 5.73 17.43
N THR A 474 -6.54 4.47 17.08
CA THR A 474 -5.19 3.91 16.95
C THR A 474 -4.54 4.32 15.63
N GLY A 475 -3.40 5.01 15.71
CA GLY A 475 -2.58 5.35 14.56
C GLY A 475 -1.82 4.16 13.97
N PRO A 476 -1.02 4.38 12.91
CA PRO A 476 -0.23 3.33 12.29
C PRO A 476 0.88 2.82 13.23
N THR A 477 1.30 1.57 13.01
CA THR A 477 2.52 1.02 13.63
C THR A 477 3.74 1.49 12.85
N ILE A 478 4.63 2.22 13.54
CA ILE A 478 5.80 2.88 12.95
C ILE A 478 7.08 2.20 13.46
N PRO A 479 7.95 1.66 12.58
CA PRO A 479 9.23 1.13 12.99
C PRO A 479 10.19 2.26 13.43
N PHE A 480 11.08 1.96 14.38
CA PHE A 480 12.16 2.83 14.82
C PHE A 480 13.48 2.04 14.94
N ALA A 481 14.60 2.74 14.84
CA ALA A 481 15.95 2.18 15.04
C ALA A 481 16.97 3.28 15.35
N ASN A 482 18.03 2.92 16.08
CA ASN A 482 19.03 3.88 16.54
C ASN A 482 18.40 5.07 17.29
N MET A 483 17.36 4.80 18.09
CA MET A 483 16.77 5.81 18.96
C MET A 483 17.78 6.22 20.02
N ASN A 484 18.08 7.51 20.10
CA ASN A 484 18.96 8.06 21.13
C ASN A 484 18.17 8.44 22.39
N SER A 485 16.99 9.05 22.27
CA SER A 485 16.11 9.31 23.41
C SER A 485 14.63 9.24 23.02
N LEU A 486 13.78 8.99 24.00
CA LEU A 486 12.33 9.12 23.89
C LEU A 486 11.84 10.22 24.83
N THR A 487 10.97 11.09 24.36
CA THR A 487 10.16 11.98 25.20
C THR A 487 8.70 11.82 24.81
N PHE A 488 7.83 11.57 25.78
CA PHE A 488 6.39 11.59 25.60
C PHE A 488 5.80 12.64 26.54
N ASN A 489 5.09 13.61 25.99
CA ASN A 489 4.32 14.58 26.76
C ASN A 489 2.86 14.16 26.63
N GLY A 490 2.25 13.62 27.68
CA GLY A 490 0.87 13.14 27.69
C GLY A 490 -0.10 14.26 27.35
N GLY A 491 -0.07 15.35 28.13
CA GLY A 491 -0.94 16.50 27.92
C GLY A 491 -1.94 16.62 29.05
N ASN A 492 -3.23 16.80 28.75
CA ASN A 492 -4.27 16.60 29.78
C ASN A 492 -5.02 15.30 29.44
N GLY A 493 -5.72 14.71 30.40
CA GLY A 493 -6.42 13.45 30.20
C GLY A 493 -5.70 12.32 30.92
N ASN A 494 -6.17 11.08 30.72
CA ASN A 494 -5.53 9.90 31.28
C ASN A 494 -4.62 9.27 30.23
N ASP A 495 -3.33 9.59 30.31
CA ASP A 495 -2.35 9.15 29.33
C ASP A 495 -1.63 7.89 29.78
N GLN A 496 -1.08 7.16 28.81
CA GLN A 496 -0.34 5.94 29.08
C GLN A 496 0.90 5.82 28.21
N LEU A 497 2.05 5.58 28.86
CA LEU A 497 3.26 5.09 28.21
C LEU A 497 3.40 3.59 28.46
N ILE A 498 3.39 2.79 27.39
CA ILE A 498 3.64 1.34 27.43
C ILE A 498 4.97 1.05 26.75
N ILE A 499 5.91 0.45 27.49
CA ILE A 499 7.18 -0.02 26.95
C ILE A 499 7.21 -1.55 27.06
N ASN A 500 7.10 -2.24 25.93
CA ASN A 500 7.33 -3.68 25.83
C ASN A 500 8.80 -3.93 25.50
N HIS A 501 9.57 -4.42 26.48
CA HIS A 501 10.99 -4.73 26.34
C HIS A 501 11.24 -5.97 25.45
N PRO A 502 12.40 -6.04 24.77
CA PRO A 502 12.76 -7.21 23.97
C PRO A 502 12.97 -8.44 24.86
N SER A 503 12.70 -9.63 24.31
CA SER A 503 12.92 -10.88 25.04
C SER A 503 14.39 -11.03 25.47
N GLY A 504 14.63 -11.17 26.78
CA GLY A 504 15.97 -11.33 27.33
C GLY A 504 16.84 -10.06 27.32
N GLY A 505 16.27 -8.89 27.03
CA GLY A 505 16.98 -7.61 27.06
C GLY A 505 16.10 -6.48 27.58
N LEU A 506 16.59 -5.25 27.41
CA LEU A 506 15.90 -4.02 27.80
C LEU A 506 15.82 -3.09 26.59
N PHE A 507 14.75 -2.29 26.57
CA PHE A 507 14.72 -1.07 25.78
C PHE A 507 15.52 -0.04 26.55
N ALA A 508 16.62 0.41 25.97
CA ALA A 508 17.66 1.18 26.62
C ALA A 508 18.31 2.18 25.65
N PRO A 509 17.56 3.20 25.18
CA PRO A 509 18.12 4.31 24.42
C PRO A 509 19.14 5.06 25.31
N SER A 510 20.27 5.46 24.72
CA SER A 510 21.42 6.00 25.47
C SER A 510 21.17 7.35 26.14
N GLY A 511 20.28 8.16 25.57
CA GLY A 511 19.78 9.42 26.11
C GLY A 511 18.60 9.25 27.07
N GLY A 512 18.12 8.01 27.28
CA GLY A 512 17.04 7.70 28.19
C GLY A 512 15.63 7.95 27.64
N THR A 513 14.65 7.80 28.52
CA THR A 513 13.24 8.02 28.24
C THR A 513 12.68 9.04 29.22
N SER A 514 11.91 10.00 28.75
CA SER A 514 11.18 10.97 29.57
C SER A 514 9.68 10.88 29.31
N TYR A 515 8.88 10.76 30.37
CA TYR A 515 7.43 10.77 30.29
C TYR A 515 6.86 11.87 31.18
N ASN A 516 6.23 12.87 30.56
CA ASN A 516 5.59 13.97 31.25
C ASN A 516 4.07 13.73 31.19
N GLY A 517 3.49 13.16 32.27
CA GLY A 517 2.03 13.00 32.40
C GLY A 517 1.31 14.33 32.59
N GLU A 518 1.97 15.32 33.21
CA GLU A 518 1.46 16.69 33.44
C GLU A 518 0.26 16.79 34.43
N GLY A 519 -0.23 15.67 34.98
CA GLY A 519 -1.26 15.61 36.02
C GLY A 519 -0.75 15.75 37.47
N ALA A 520 -1.52 16.39 38.34
CA ALA A 520 -1.29 16.36 39.79
C ALA A 520 -2.58 16.38 40.64
N ASP A 521 -3.79 16.25 40.07
CA ASP A 521 -5.00 16.41 40.92
C ASP A 521 -6.31 15.72 40.48
N THR A 522 -6.43 15.05 39.32
CA THR A 522 -7.65 14.24 38.99
C THR A 522 -7.46 13.10 37.99
N ASP A 523 -6.39 13.12 37.21
CA ASP A 523 -6.22 12.23 36.07
C ASP A 523 -5.37 11.02 36.47
N SER A 524 -5.31 9.96 35.66
CA SER A 524 -4.70 8.67 36.01
C SER A 524 -3.62 8.29 35.00
N ASP A 525 -2.59 9.11 34.88
CA ASP A 525 -1.47 8.87 33.96
C ASP A 525 -0.68 7.64 34.39
N THR A 526 -0.38 6.74 33.46
CA THR A 526 0.21 5.43 33.81
C THR A 526 1.48 5.10 33.01
N LEU A 527 2.49 4.60 33.72
CA LEU A 527 3.69 4.03 33.10
C LEU A 527 3.67 2.50 33.24
N THR A 528 3.70 1.81 32.10
CA THR A 528 3.71 0.34 32.04
C THR A 528 4.99 -0.19 31.39
N LEU A 529 5.73 -1.01 32.13
CA LEU A 529 6.95 -1.68 31.67
C LEU A 529 6.71 -3.19 31.56
N ASN A 530 6.70 -3.71 30.34
CA ASN A 530 6.34 -5.09 30.03
C ASN A 530 7.55 -5.93 29.63
N GLY A 531 7.71 -7.09 30.28
CA GLY A 531 8.75 -8.06 29.93
C GLY A 531 10.18 -7.55 30.16
N GLY A 532 11.15 -8.18 29.50
CA GLY A 532 12.58 -7.87 29.66
C GLY A 532 13.25 -8.53 30.85
N MET A 533 14.59 -8.40 30.91
CA MET A 533 15.42 -8.95 31.98
C MET A 533 16.49 -7.92 32.38
N ALA A 534 16.64 -7.68 33.68
CA ALA A 534 17.64 -6.79 34.26
C ALA A 534 18.36 -7.50 35.42
N SER A 535 19.62 -7.13 35.67
CA SER A 535 20.30 -7.53 36.90
C SER A 535 19.79 -6.67 38.06
N ASP A 536 19.84 -5.35 37.90
CA ASP A 536 19.51 -4.35 38.89
C ASP A 536 18.43 -3.40 38.33
N VAL A 537 17.34 -3.25 39.07
CA VAL A 537 16.33 -2.22 38.80
C VAL A 537 16.22 -1.33 40.03
N GLU A 538 16.48 -0.04 39.86
CA GLU A 538 16.30 0.96 40.91
C GLU A 538 15.15 1.89 40.54
N TYR A 539 14.14 1.94 41.42
CA TYR A 539 13.04 2.91 41.35
C TYR A 539 13.34 4.03 42.33
N VAL A 540 13.55 5.24 41.82
CA VAL A 540 13.85 6.45 42.59
C VAL A 540 12.61 7.33 42.64
N PHE A 541 12.05 7.52 43.82
CA PHE A 541 10.86 8.33 44.05
C PHE A 541 11.26 9.74 44.50
N ALA A 542 10.98 10.75 43.68
CA ALA A 542 11.26 12.14 44.03
C ALA A 542 10.09 12.76 44.84
N ASN A 543 8.87 12.43 44.48
CA ASN A 543 7.63 12.73 45.21
C ASN A 543 6.54 11.71 44.82
N SER A 544 5.27 12.00 45.14
CA SER A 544 4.16 11.08 44.92
C SER A 544 3.87 10.79 43.45
N ASN A 545 4.32 11.64 42.53
CA ASN A 545 3.97 11.57 41.11
C ASN A 545 5.21 11.65 40.19
N ASP A 546 6.39 12.01 40.74
CA ASP A 546 7.63 12.21 39.97
C ASP A 546 8.75 11.27 40.45
N GLY A 547 9.61 10.88 39.51
CA GLY A 547 10.76 10.04 39.84
C GLY A 547 11.53 9.57 38.62
N SER A 548 12.32 8.51 38.84
CA SER A 548 13.05 7.86 37.76
C SER A 548 13.25 6.37 38.01
N ILE A 549 13.47 5.62 36.94
CA ILE A 549 13.73 4.18 36.96
C ILE A 549 15.06 3.95 36.24
N ASN A 550 16.04 3.41 36.96
CA ASN A 550 17.34 3.04 36.42
C ASN A 550 17.38 1.53 36.17
N LEU A 551 17.74 1.15 34.94
CA LEU A 551 17.78 -0.23 34.49
C LEU A 551 19.22 -0.62 34.15
N ASP A 552 19.86 -1.43 34.99
CA ASP A 552 21.26 -1.89 34.87
C ASP A 552 22.32 -0.77 34.74
N GLY A 553 21.98 0.49 35.05
CA GLY A 553 22.82 1.65 34.72
C GLY A 553 22.93 1.91 33.21
N ALA A 554 22.21 1.15 32.38
CA ALA A 554 22.26 1.23 30.92
C ALA A 554 21.34 2.32 30.37
N THR A 555 20.20 2.56 31.03
CA THR A 555 19.26 3.62 30.68
C THR A 555 18.51 4.14 31.91
N THR A 556 17.91 5.31 31.77
CA THR A 556 17.06 5.91 32.80
C THR A 556 15.74 6.33 32.17
N ILE A 557 14.65 5.96 32.84
CA ILE A 557 13.30 6.45 32.53
C ILE A 557 12.96 7.50 33.57
N THR A 558 12.84 8.77 33.20
CA THR A 558 12.38 9.86 34.07
C THR A 558 10.90 10.09 33.84
N TYR A 559 10.15 10.33 34.91
CA TYR A 559 8.72 10.62 34.79
C TYR A 559 8.28 11.75 35.72
N THR A 560 7.23 12.46 35.31
CA THR A 560 6.55 13.48 36.13
C THR A 560 5.04 13.39 35.98
N GLY A 561 4.31 13.67 37.06
CA GLY A 561 2.84 13.69 37.06
C GLY A 561 2.20 12.35 36.71
N LEU A 562 2.68 11.26 37.32
CA LEU A 562 2.05 9.94 37.19
C LEU A 562 1.08 9.66 38.34
N GLU A 563 0.20 8.68 38.10
CA GLU A 563 -0.72 8.12 39.08
C GLU A 563 -1.15 6.63 38.77
N PRO A 564 -0.36 5.66 38.18
CA PRO A 564 0.76 4.93 38.84
C PRO A 564 1.82 4.21 37.93
N ILE A 565 2.71 3.37 38.51
CA ILE A 565 3.68 2.51 37.76
C ILE A 565 3.36 1.00 37.87
N ALA A 566 3.35 0.31 36.72
CA ALA A 566 3.28 -1.15 36.65
C ALA A 566 4.47 -1.73 35.87
N SER A 567 5.20 -2.66 36.47
CA SER A 567 6.37 -3.30 35.89
C SER A 567 6.31 -4.83 35.95
N SER A 568 6.70 -5.49 34.87
CA SER A 568 6.86 -6.95 34.79
C SER A 568 8.26 -7.35 34.36
N ILE A 569 9.24 -6.46 34.49
CA ILE A 569 10.66 -6.76 34.27
C ILE A 569 11.10 -7.87 35.23
N ALA A 570 11.77 -8.89 34.71
CA ALA A 570 12.43 -9.90 35.53
C ALA A 570 13.78 -9.36 36.03
N ALA A 571 13.83 -8.97 37.31
CA ALA A 571 15.02 -8.43 37.97
C ALA A 571 15.69 -9.45 38.91
N THR A 572 17.03 -9.38 39.03
CA THR A 572 17.73 -10.09 40.11
C THR A 572 17.58 -9.32 41.40
N ASP A 573 17.94 -8.04 41.40
CA ASP A 573 17.86 -7.15 42.55
C ASP A 573 16.98 -5.94 42.21
N VAL A 574 16.12 -5.58 43.17
CA VAL A 574 15.28 -4.38 43.08
C VAL A 574 15.62 -3.47 44.25
N THR A 575 15.84 -2.19 43.95
CA THR A 575 16.02 -1.13 44.96
C THR A 575 14.88 -0.12 44.84
N LEU A 576 14.27 0.22 45.96
CA LEU A 576 13.31 1.30 46.10
C LEU A 576 13.99 2.42 46.87
N SER A 577 14.24 3.56 46.22
CA SER A 577 14.99 4.68 46.76
C SER A 577 14.03 5.86 46.98
N TYR A 578 13.72 6.13 48.24
CA TYR A 578 12.79 7.19 48.65
C TYR A 578 13.52 8.48 49.05
N GLY A 579 12.74 9.53 49.32
CA GLY A 579 13.21 10.89 49.55
C GLY A 579 13.71 11.15 50.97
N GLY A 580 13.73 12.43 51.36
CA GLY A 580 14.16 12.87 52.69
C GLY A 580 13.01 13.26 53.64
N ALA A 581 11.77 12.92 53.29
CA ALA A 581 10.56 13.33 54.00
C ALA A 581 10.00 12.19 54.84
N ASP A 582 9.34 12.50 55.95
CA ASP A 582 8.68 11.49 56.78
C ASP A 582 7.56 10.79 55.96
N GLU A 583 7.69 9.48 55.73
CA GLU A 583 6.70 8.72 54.96
C GLU A 583 6.35 7.35 55.56
N THR A 584 5.18 6.82 55.18
CA THR A 584 4.79 5.44 55.48
C THR A 584 4.94 4.60 54.23
N ILE A 585 5.90 3.68 54.25
CA ILE A 585 6.22 2.79 53.13
C ILE A 585 5.63 1.41 53.41
N SER A 586 4.72 0.97 52.53
CA SER A 586 4.04 -0.31 52.60
C SER A 586 4.52 -1.22 51.48
N VAL A 587 4.99 -2.42 51.85
CA VAL A 587 5.46 -3.43 50.87
C VAL A 587 4.68 -4.72 51.08
N VAL A 588 3.69 -4.95 50.23
CA VAL A 588 2.69 -6.04 50.36
C VAL A 588 2.59 -6.90 49.11
N SER A 589 2.13 -8.14 49.27
CA SER A 589 1.98 -9.07 48.14
C SER A 589 0.85 -8.59 47.23
N ALA A 590 1.14 -8.42 45.94
CA ALA A 590 0.14 -8.15 44.92
C ALA A 590 -0.50 -9.44 44.37
N GLY A 591 -0.06 -10.62 44.83
CA GLY A 591 -0.41 -11.91 44.22
C GLY A 591 0.37 -12.16 42.92
N GLY A 592 0.21 -13.35 42.32
CA GLY A 592 0.78 -13.66 41.00
C GLY A 592 2.31 -13.61 40.89
N GLY A 593 3.04 -13.66 42.01
CA GLY A 593 4.50 -13.47 42.01
C GLY A 593 4.94 -12.01 41.93
N GLN A 594 4.07 -11.05 42.28
CA GLN A 594 4.36 -9.62 42.28
C GLN A 594 4.32 -9.01 43.69
N THR A 595 4.98 -7.86 43.80
CA THR A 595 5.03 -6.97 44.96
C THR A 595 4.32 -5.66 44.62
N MET A 596 3.52 -5.16 45.56
CA MET A 596 3.04 -3.78 45.59
C MET A 596 3.88 -3.03 46.62
N ALA A 597 4.48 -1.91 46.21
CA ALA A 597 5.07 -0.91 47.06
C ALA A 597 4.23 0.37 46.96
N ASP A 598 3.86 0.92 48.10
CA ASP A 598 3.03 2.11 48.21
C ASP A 598 3.61 3.04 49.28
N SER A 599 3.56 4.34 49.04
CA SER A 599 4.03 5.35 49.98
C SER A 599 3.13 6.58 50.02
N THR A 600 3.09 7.24 51.17
CA THR A 600 2.45 8.55 51.30
C THR A 600 3.17 9.67 50.54
N MET A 601 4.44 9.48 50.16
CA MET A 601 5.27 10.51 49.50
C MET A 601 5.96 10.02 48.22
N GLY A 602 5.78 8.76 47.84
CA GLY A 602 6.35 8.18 46.61
C GLY A 602 5.26 7.48 45.80
N GLU A 603 5.43 7.48 44.48
CA GLU A 603 4.52 6.83 43.54
C GLU A 603 4.23 5.35 43.88
N SER A 604 3.00 4.91 43.59
CA SER A 604 2.58 3.52 43.73
C SER A 604 3.22 2.65 42.65
N LEU A 605 3.86 1.57 43.09
CA LEU A 605 4.62 0.67 42.21
C LEU A 605 4.18 -0.78 42.40
N ARG A 606 3.78 -1.41 41.30
CA ARG A 606 3.63 -2.87 41.23
C ARG A 606 4.71 -3.49 40.35
N PHE A 607 5.46 -4.46 40.89
CA PHE A 607 6.59 -5.09 40.18
C PHE A 607 6.71 -6.60 40.43
N ASN A 608 7.38 -7.34 39.55
CA ASN A 608 7.69 -8.76 39.75
C ASN A 608 8.63 -8.97 40.94
N ASN A 609 8.40 -10.04 41.70
CA ASN A 609 9.28 -10.40 42.81
C ASN A 609 10.73 -10.61 42.32
N PRO A 610 11.74 -9.96 42.92
CA PRO A 610 13.14 -10.18 42.57
C PRO A 610 13.59 -11.59 42.93
N THR A 611 14.58 -12.09 42.20
CA THR A 611 15.14 -13.44 42.44
C THR A 611 16.31 -13.44 43.43
N GLY A 612 16.99 -12.30 43.56
CA GLY A 612 18.09 -12.01 44.48
C GLY A 612 17.60 -11.32 45.75
N SER A 613 17.34 -10.01 45.68
CA SER A 613 16.93 -9.21 46.84
C SER A 613 16.02 -8.02 46.52
N LEU A 614 15.30 -7.57 47.53
CA LEU A 614 14.62 -6.27 47.55
C LEU A 614 15.29 -5.37 48.59
N THR A 615 15.78 -4.21 48.20
CA THR A 615 16.28 -3.16 49.10
C THR A 615 15.26 -2.02 49.13
N VAL A 616 14.91 -1.56 50.32
CA VAL A 616 14.01 -0.42 50.53
C VAL A 616 14.77 0.64 51.30
N ASP A 617 15.29 1.63 50.61
CA ASP A 617 15.97 2.78 51.21
C ASP A 617 14.95 3.89 51.45
N GLY A 618 14.55 4.09 52.70
CA GLY A 618 13.67 5.22 53.09
C GLY A 618 14.31 6.58 52.90
N GLY A 619 15.61 6.64 52.61
CA GLY A 619 16.37 7.87 52.47
C GLY A 619 16.57 8.55 53.81
N GLY A 620 15.93 9.71 54.01
CA GLY A 620 16.00 10.47 55.25
C GLY A 620 14.62 10.81 55.79
N GLY A 621 14.54 11.15 57.08
CA GLY A 621 13.25 11.41 57.73
C GLY A 621 12.97 10.39 58.84
N VAL A 622 11.75 10.42 59.37
CA VAL A 622 11.23 9.43 60.31
C VAL A 622 10.23 8.53 59.61
N ASP A 623 10.75 7.48 58.97
CA ASP A 623 9.93 6.59 58.15
C ASP A 623 9.29 5.46 58.95
N THR A 624 8.10 5.06 58.51
CA THR A 624 7.39 3.89 59.04
C THR A 624 7.30 2.81 57.97
N PHE A 625 7.96 1.69 58.20
CA PHE A 625 7.94 0.54 57.29
C PHE A 625 6.88 -0.49 57.68
N ALA A 626 5.93 -0.74 56.79
CA ALA A 626 4.91 -1.78 56.90
C ALA A 626 5.18 -2.90 55.89
N ILE A 627 6.08 -3.83 56.25
CA ILE A 627 6.57 -4.87 55.34
C ILE A 627 5.98 -6.24 55.69
N ALA A 628 5.33 -6.88 54.72
CA ALA A 628 4.85 -8.25 54.85
C ALA A 628 5.94 -9.29 54.50
N PRO A 629 5.99 -10.47 55.14
CA PRO A 629 6.97 -11.52 54.84
C PRO A 629 6.98 -11.96 53.36
N ARG A 630 8.17 -12.23 52.80
CA ARG A 630 8.37 -12.64 51.39
C ARG A 630 9.28 -13.85 51.23
N SER A 631 9.33 -14.39 50.01
CA SER A 631 10.16 -15.54 49.61
C SER A 631 11.59 -15.16 49.20
N PHE A 632 11.92 -13.88 49.18
CA PHE A 632 13.24 -13.32 48.90
C PHE A 632 13.68 -12.42 50.07
N PRO A 633 14.99 -12.23 50.29
CA PRO A 633 15.52 -11.28 51.26
C PRO A 633 15.00 -9.86 51.03
N ILE A 634 14.62 -9.19 52.12
CA ILE A 634 14.31 -7.76 52.13
C ILE A 634 15.32 -7.08 53.04
N PHE A 635 15.96 -6.03 52.53
CA PHE A 635 16.84 -5.13 53.28
C PHE A 635 16.14 -3.78 53.42
N VAL A 636 16.17 -3.22 54.63
CA VAL A 636 15.64 -1.90 54.98
C VAL A 636 16.74 -1.14 55.69
#